data_AF-A0A2X1QJU5-F1
#
_entry.id   AF-A0A2X1QJU5-F1
#
_cell.length_a   1.000
_cell.length_b   1.000
_cell.length_c   1.000
_cell.angle_alpha   90.00
_cell.angle_beta   90.00
_cell.angle_gamma   90.00
#
_symmetry.space_group_name_H-M   'P 1'
#
loop_
_entity.id
_entity.type
_entity.pdbx_description
1 polymer ?
#
loop_
_entity_poly.entity_id
_entity_poly.type
_entity_poly.pdbx_seq_one_letter_code
_entity_poly.pdbx_strand_id
1 'polypeptide(L)'
;MVFLSILGVIFIDGVWGLYCLILTSGFMSLMFPTIYGIALYGLKEESTLGAAGLVMAIVGGALMPPLQGMIIDQGEVMGLPAVNFSFILPLICFVVIAIYGFRAWKILK
;
A
#
# COMPACT_ATOMS: atom_id res chain seq x y z
N MET A 1 -0.31 -11.97 -4.38
CA MET A 1 -0.94 -11.39 -5.58
C MET A 1 -0.52 -9.94 -5.76
N VAL A 2 -0.82 -9.03 -4.82
CA VAL A 2 -0.39 -7.62 -4.85
C VAL A 2 1.11 -7.43 -5.14
N PHE A 3 1.98 -8.20 -4.48
CA PHE A 3 3.43 -8.13 -4.70
C PHE A 3 3.85 -8.46 -6.14
N LEU A 4 3.20 -9.44 -6.76
CA LEU A 4 3.50 -9.84 -8.13
C LEU A 4 3.03 -8.75 -9.11
N SER A 5 1.85 -8.17 -8.86
CA SER A 5 1.31 -7.08 -9.67
C SER A 5 2.21 -5.86 -9.65
N ILE A 6 2.70 -5.45 -8.47
CA ILE A 6 3.54 -4.25 -8.35
C ILE A 6 4.96 -4.46 -8.88
N LEU A 7 5.51 -5.67 -8.73
CA LEU A 7 6.76 -6.04 -9.42
C LEU A 7 6.57 -5.99 -10.93
N GLY A 8 5.41 -6.43 -11.44
CA GLY A 8 5.04 -6.27 -12.85
C GLY A 8 5.03 -4.81 -13.31
N VAL A 9 4.52 -3.89 -12.49
CA VAL A 9 4.56 -2.43 -12.78
C VAL A 9 5.99 -1.89 -12.84
N ILE A 10 6.90 -2.42 -12.02
CA ILE A 10 8.30 -1.95 -11.98
C ILE A 10 9.09 -2.43 -13.21
N PHE A 11 8.89 -3.68 -13.64
CA PHE A 11 9.68 -4.29 -14.72
C PHE A 11 9.04 -4.21 -16.11
N ILE A 12 7.75 -3.90 -16.22
CA ILE A 12 7.02 -3.87 -17.49
C ILE A 12 6.60 -2.45 -17.83
N ASP A 13 7.16 -1.92 -18.90
CA ASP A 13 6.86 -0.59 -19.43
C ASP A 13 5.57 -0.52 -20.27
N GLY A 14 4.96 0.66 -20.27
CA GLY A 14 3.83 0.99 -21.13
C GLY A 14 2.49 0.39 -20.70
N VAL A 15 1.63 0.06 -21.67
CA VAL A 15 0.23 -0.34 -21.45
C VAL A 15 0.11 -1.62 -20.62
N TRP A 16 1.09 -2.52 -20.72
CA TRP A 16 1.13 -3.75 -19.93
C TRP A 16 1.36 -3.48 -18.44
N GLY A 17 2.24 -2.53 -18.10
CA GLY A 17 2.41 -2.05 -16.72
C GLY A 17 1.15 -1.40 -16.17
N LEU A 18 0.42 -0.64 -17.01
CA LEU A 18 -0.87 -0.06 -16.63
C LEU A 18 -1.91 -1.12 -16.25
N TYR A 19 -2.00 -2.24 -16.98
CA TYR A 19 -2.89 -3.34 -16.62
C TYR A 19 -2.52 -3.97 -15.26
N CYS A 20 -1.23 -4.13 -14.97
CA CYS A 20 -0.76 -4.58 -13.65
C CYS A 20 -1.14 -3.60 -12.53
N LEU A 21 -1.12 -2.29 -12.82
CA LEU A 21 -1.53 -1.26 -11.87
C LEU A 21 -3.03 -1.30 -11.59
N ILE A 22 -3.87 -1.43 -12.62
CA ILE A 22 -5.33 -1.59 -12.47
C ILE A 22 -5.65 -2.84 -11.63
N LEU A 23 -4.97 -3.96 -11.92
CA LEU A 23 -5.12 -5.19 -11.15
C LEU A 23 -4.74 -4.98 -9.67
N THR A 24 -3.72 -4.17 -9.40
CA THR A 24 -3.30 -3.82 -8.03
C THR A 24 -4.40 -3.06 -7.29
N SER A 25 -5.08 -2.12 -7.94
CA SER A 25 -6.21 -1.38 -7.36
C SER A 25 -7.36 -2.30 -6.93
N GLY A 26 -7.63 -3.37 -7.69
CA GLY A 26 -8.62 -4.37 -7.33
C GLY A 26 -8.31 -5.03 -5.98
N PHE A 27 -7.04 -5.39 -5.76
CA PHE A 27 -6.62 -5.98 -4.48
C PHE A 27 -6.58 -4.97 -3.32
N MET A 28 -6.27 -3.71 -3.58
CA MET A 28 -6.27 -2.66 -2.55
C MET A 28 -7.65 -2.45 -1.92
N SER A 29 -8.74 -2.65 -2.66
CA SER A 29 -10.12 -2.43 -2.19
C SER A 29 -10.47 -3.23 -0.93
N LEU A 30 -9.90 -4.43 -0.77
CA LEU A 30 -10.15 -5.30 0.38
C LEU A 30 -9.31 -4.91 1.59
N MET A 31 -8.19 -4.22 1.41
CA MET A 31 -7.19 -4.01 2.47
C MET A 31 -7.69 -3.06 3.56
N PHE A 32 -8.31 -1.94 3.17
CA PHE A 32 -8.82 -0.95 4.13
C PHE A 32 -9.91 -1.52 5.06
N PRO A 33 -11.01 -2.13 4.57
CA PRO A 33 -12.04 -2.67 5.46
C PRO A 33 -11.52 -3.83 6.31
N THR A 34 -10.61 -4.66 5.80
CA THR A 34 -10.00 -5.74 6.59
C THR A 34 -9.10 -5.19 7.71
N ILE A 35 -8.23 -4.21 7.43
CA ILE A 35 -7.39 -3.58 8.47
C ILE A 35 -8.27 -2.90 9.51
N TYR A 36 -9.29 -2.16 9.09
CA TYR A 36 -10.22 -1.47 9.99
C TYR A 36 -10.97 -2.47 10.89
N GLY A 37 -11.50 -3.55 10.31
CA GLY A 37 -12.19 -4.60 11.05
C GLY A 37 -11.28 -5.31 12.07
N ILE A 38 -10.05 -5.64 11.68
CA ILE A 38 -9.06 -6.28 12.57
C ILE A 38 -8.64 -5.31 13.69
N ALA A 39 -8.38 -4.06 13.37
CA ALA A 39 -7.86 -3.07 14.32
C ALA A 39 -8.88 -2.72 15.42
N LEU A 40 -10.18 -2.82 15.13
CA LEU A 40 -11.25 -2.59 16.11
C LEU A 40 -11.74 -3.90 16.76
N TYR A 41 -11.23 -5.05 16.36
CA TYR A 41 -11.64 -6.33 16.91
C TYR A 41 -11.28 -6.40 18.41
N GLY A 42 -12.29 -6.59 19.26
CA GLY A 42 -12.12 -6.70 20.71
C GLY A 42 -12.13 -5.35 21.47
N LEU A 43 -12.12 -4.21 20.78
CA LEU A 43 -12.29 -2.89 21.41
C LEU A 43 -13.79 -2.58 21.48
N LYS A 44 -14.45 -2.83 22.62
CA LYS A 44 -15.87 -2.46 22.81
C LYS A 44 -16.03 -0.96 23.10
N GLU A 45 -15.58 -0.52 24.27
CA GLU A 45 -15.72 0.88 24.72
C GLU A 45 -14.75 1.82 24.00
N GLU A 46 -13.55 1.34 23.67
CA GLU A 46 -12.49 2.13 23.02
C GLU A 46 -12.54 2.11 21.48
N SER A 47 -13.58 1.52 20.87
CA SER A 47 -13.71 1.42 19.41
C SER A 47 -13.70 2.79 18.72
N THR A 48 -14.35 3.78 19.32
CA THR A 48 -14.41 5.16 18.78
C THR A 48 -13.04 5.82 18.76
N LEU A 49 -12.23 5.62 19.81
CA LEU A 49 -10.87 6.15 19.88
C LEU A 49 -9.94 5.44 18.89
N GLY A 50 -10.05 4.10 18.79
CA GLY A 50 -9.35 3.31 17.79
C GLY A 50 -9.68 3.74 16.35
N ALA A 51 -10.96 3.96 16.06
CA ALA A 51 -11.44 4.44 14.77
C ALA A 51 -10.88 5.83 14.44
N ALA A 52 -10.89 6.76 15.41
CA ALA A 52 -10.29 8.08 15.24
C ALA A 52 -8.80 7.99 14.92
N GLY A 53 -8.06 7.09 15.58
CA GLY A 53 -6.67 6.80 15.28
C GLY A 53 -6.45 6.32 13.84
N LEU A 54 -7.27 5.39 13.37
CA LEU A 54 -7.22 4.88 12.00
C LEU A 54 -7.50 5.99 10.97
N VAL A 55 -8.44 6.89 11.25
CA VAL A 55 -8.73 8.04 10.38
C VAL A 55 -7.56 9.03 10.36
N MET A 56 -6.92 9.31 11.50
CA MET A 56 -5.73 10.16 11.54
C MET A 56 -4.56 9.56 10.75
N ALA A 57 -4.43 8.24 10.73
CA ALA A 57 -3.40 7.56 9.94
C ALA A 57 -3.54 7.77 8.41
N ILE A 58 -4.72 8.18 7.92
CA ILE A 58 -4.93 8.53 6.50
C ILE A 58 -4.02 9.69 6.08
N VAL A 59 -3.61 10.58 7.00
CA VAL A 59 -2.64 11.65 6.74
C VAL A 59 -1.32 11.10 6.20
N GLY A 60 -0.91 9.90 6.62
CA GLY A 60 0.26 9.23 6.06
C GLY A 60 0.14 8.98 4.55
N GLY A 61 -1.09 8.72 4.07
CA GLY A 61 -1.38 8.60 2.64
C GLY A 61 -1.20 9.91 1.87
N ALA A 62 -1.36 11.07 2.50
CA ALA A 62 -1.10 12.37 1.87
C ALA A 62 0.41 12.69 1.76
N LEU A 63 1.26 12.03 2.56
CA LEU A 63 2.72 12.16 2.48
C LEU A 63 3.33 11.31 1.35
N MET A 64 2.63 10.26 0.90
CA MET A 64 3.14 9.36 -0.12
C MET A 64 3.27 10.01 -1.52
N PRO A 65 2.31 10.82 -2.03
CA PRO A 65 2.43 11.46 -3.34
C PRO A 65 3.61 12.42 -3.47
N PRO A 66 3.92 13.30 -2.49
CA PRO A 66 5.14 14.11 -2.53
C PRO A 66 6.41 13.27 -2.55
N LEU A 67 6.50 12.23 -1.70
CA LEU A 67 7.65 11.32 -1.69
C LEU A 67 7.81 10.59 -3.02
N GLN A 68 6.72 10.15 -3.62
CA GLN A 68 6.74 9.49 -4.92
C GLN A 68 7.13 10.47 -6.03
N GLY A 69 6.63 11.71 -5.98
CA GLY A 69 7.00 12.80 -6.89
C GLY A 69 8.49 13.12 -6.85
N MET A 70 9.08 13.21 -5.66
CA MET A 70 10.52 13.44 -5.49
C MET A 70 11.38 12.33 -6.14
N ILE A 71 10.88 11.09 -6.19
CA ILE A 71 11.57 9.98 -6.86
C ILE A 71 11.40 10.09 -8.39
N ILE A 72 10.23 10.51 -8.86
CA ILE A 72 9.94 10.70 -10.29
C ILE A 72 10.79 11.85 -10.87
N ASP A 73 10.97 12.94 -10.12
CA ASP A 73 11.72 14.12 -10.54
C ASP A 73 13.22 13.86 -10.77
N GLN A 74 13.74 12.70 -10.35
CA GLN A 74 15.12 12.27 -10.63
C GLN A 74 15.33 11.83 -12.10
N GLY A 75 14.26 11.75 -12.90
CA GLY A 75 14.31 11.53 -14.35
C GLY A 75 14.52 10.07 -14.75
N GLU A 76 15.73 9.56 -14.57
CA GLU A 76 16.07 8.15 -14.81
C GLU A 76 16.84 7.58 -13.62
N VAL A 77 16.34 6.48 -13.07
CA VAL A 77 17.00 5.77 -11.97
C VAL A 77 17.35 4.37 -12.49
N MET A 78 18.66 4.07 -12.55
CA MET A 78 19.19 2.79 -13.03
C MET A 78 18.74 2.37 -14.45
N GLY A 79 18.56 3.31 -15.39
CA GLY A 79 18.22 2.99 -16.79
C GLY A 79 16.76 2.54 -17.01
N LEU A 80 15.90 2.71 -16.00
CA LEU A 80 14.45 2.58 -16.08
C LEU A 80 13.78 3.95 -15.90
N PRO A 81 12.55 4.13 -16.41
CA PRO A 81 11.79 5.35 -16.14
C PRO A 81 11.63 5.52 -14.63
N ALA A 82 11.97 6.70 -14.11
CA ALA A 82 11.80 7.00 -12.69
C ALA A 82 10.35 6.79 -12.21
N VAL A 83 9.38 6.86 -13.12
CA VAL A 83 7.97 6.54 -12.91
C VAL A 83 7.78 5.09 -12.45
N ASN A 84 8.37 4.11 -13.14
CA ASN A 84 8.23 2.69 -12.77
C ASN A 84 8.98 2.40 -11.47
N PHE A 85 10.17 2.98 -11.31
CA PHE A 85 10.95 2.82 -10.09
C PHE A 85 10.23 3.39 -8.87
N SER A 86 9.45 4.47 -9.03
CA SER A 86 8.68 5.08 -7.94
C SER A 86 7.70 4.11 -7.25
N PHE A 87 7.28 3.04 -7.94
CA PHE A 87 6.43 1.98 -7.37
C PHE A 87 7.12 1.12 -6.31
N ILE A 88 8.43 1.27 -6.10
CA ILE A 88 9.14 0.71 -4.95
C ILE A 88 8.54 1.22 -3.63
N LEU A 89 8.04 2.46 -3.60
CA LEU A 89 7.45 3.08 -2.41
C LEU A 89 6.18 2.34 -1.98
N PRO A 90 5.15 2.18 -2.84
CA PRO A 90 3.99 1.34 -2.52
C PRO A 90 4.33 -0.14 -2.27
N LEU A 91 5.40 -0.68 -2.89
CA LEU A 91 5.88 -2.04 -2.57
C LEU A 91 6.28 -2.16 -1.09
N ILE A 92 7.04 -1.19 -0.56
CA ILE A 92 7.41 -1.13 0.85
C ILE A 92 6.17 -1.03 1.74
N CYS A 93 5.21 -0.17 1.38
CA CYS A 93 3.94 -0.06 2.11
C CYS A 93 3.20 -1.40 2.19
N PHE A 94 3.17 -2.16 1.09
CA PHE A 94 2.55 -3.48 1.07
C PHE A 94 3.28 -4.52 1.92
N VAL A 95 4.62 -4.44 2.02
CA VAL A 95 5.39 -5.29 2.95
C VAL A 95 4.96 -5.04 4.39
N VAL A 96 4.83 -3.78 4.80
CA VAL A 96 4.37 -3.41 6.15
C VAL A 96 2.98 -3.96 6.43
N ILE A 97 2.06 -3.85 5.46
CA ILE A 97 0.70 -4.37 5.61
C ILE A 97 0.69 -5.90 5.67
N ALA A 98 1.52 -6.60 4.90
CA ALA A 98 1.63 -8.05 4.96
C ALA A 98 2.16 -8.53 6.33
N ILE A 99 3.14 -7.83 6.90
CA ILE A 99 3.62 -8.11 8.26
C ILE A 99 2.50 -7.88 9.29
N TYR A 100 1.74 -6.79 9.17
CA TYR A 100 0.59 -6.52 10.02
C TYR A 100 -0.46 -7.65 9.94
N GLY A 101 -0.83 -8.06 8.72
CA GLY A 101 -1.79 -9.15 8.51
C GLY A 101 -1.31 -10.48 9.11
N PHE A 102 -0.02 -10.82 8.95
CA PHE A 102 0.55 -12.03 9.54
C PHE A 102 0.54 -12.00 11.07
N ARG A 103 0.85 -10.84 11.67
CA ARG A 103 0.78 -10.66 13.13
C ARG A 103 -0.65 -10.74 13.64
N ALA A 104 -1.59 -10.08 12.97
CA ALA A 104 -3.01 -10.10 13.31
C ALA A 104 -3.60 -11.51 13.25
N TRP A 105 -3.22 -12.32 12.25
CA TRP A 105 -3.64 -13.71 12.15
C TRP A 105 -3.28 -14.54 13.38
N LYS A 106 -2.12 -14.29 13.99
CA LYS A 106 -1.68 -14.98 15.21
C LYS A 106 -2.42 -14.52 16.47
N ILE A 107 -3.00 -13.32 16.45
CA ILE A 107 -3.72 -12.73 17.58
C ILE A 107 -5.21 -13.12 17.54
N LEU A 108 -5.78 -13.23 16.34
CA LEU A 108 -7.18 -13.60 16.10
C LEU A 108 -7.44 -15.11 16.16
N LYS A 109 -6.39 -15.93 16.18
CA LYS A 109 -6.45 -17.39 16.29
C LYS A 109 -6.09 -17.83 17.70
#